data_AF-A0A399HWV6-F1
#
_entry.id   AF-A0A399HWV6-F1
#
_cell.length_a   1.000
_cell.length_b   1.000
_cell.length_c   1.000
_cell.angle_alpha   90.00
_cell.angle_beta   90.00
_cell.angle_gamma   90.00
#
_symmetry.space_group_name_H-M   'P 1'
#
loop_
_entity.id
_entity.type
_entity.pdbx_description
1 polymer ?
#
loop_
_entity_poly.entity_id
_entity_poly.type
_entity_poly.pdbx_seq_one_letter_code
_entity_poly.pdbx_strand_id
1 'polypeptide(L)'
;MMESRSYGQIQWRQGRLGLLMVNPHQQQFFLFAESLVMMLEKPEEYILVKRRDRKPEKAIAYHGGDIWGASENIAETCLISLFFGPLKDNLRYDQDSGELLNVIDTQKFSFPKTELAHFKASIDQMMKQKDTFSRLLLEAQTIPGPFTGF
;
A
#
# COMPACT_ATOMS: atom_id res chain seq x y z
N MET A 1 -1.48 17.59 23.49
CA MET A 1 -0.62 16.39 23.42
C MET A 1 0.01 16.39 22.04
N MET A 2 1.34 16.30 21.93
CA MET A 2 1.99 16.13 20.61
C MET A 2 1.58 14.77 20.08
N GLU A 3 0.70 14.74 19.09
CA GLU A 3 0.40 13.51 18.36
C GLU A 3 1.70 13.02 17.75
N SER A 4 2.11 11.82 18.15
CA SER A 4 3.38 11.27 17.73
C SER A 4 3.30 10.93 16.23
N ARG A 5 4.08 11.66 15.42
CA ARG A 5 4.06 11.61 13.96
C ARG A 5 4.73 10.33 13.43
N SER A 6 4.20 9.81 12.33
CA SER A 6 4.82 8.72 11.56
C SER A 6 5.74 9.24 10.47
N TYR A 7 6.69 8.40 10.05
CA TYR A 7 7.65 8.71 8.99
C TYR A 7 7.42 7.81 7.78
N GLY A 8 7.57 8.37 6.59
CA GLY A 8 7.30 7.70 5.33
C GLY A 8 8.48 7.83 4.37
N GLN A 9 8.80 6.76 3.66
CA GLN A 9 9.78 6.78 2.58
C GLN A 9 9.29 5.97 1.39
N ILE A 10 9.23 6.60 0.21
CA ILE A 10 8.93 5.89 -1.04
C ILE A 10 10.11 4.97 -1.37
N GLN A 11 9.84 3.68 -1.60
CA GLN A 11 10.86 2.69 -1.91
C GLN A 11 10.35 1.65 -2.92
N TRP A 12 11.28 1.00 -3.60
CA TRP A 12 11.04 -0.23 -4.34
C TRP A 12 11.39 -1.44 -3.48
N ARG A 13 10.47 -2.39 -3.33
CA ARG A 13 10.75 -3.70 -2.71
C ARG A 13 10.21 -4.81 -3.59
N GLN A 14 11.06 -5.80 -3.90
CA GLN A 14 10.71 -6.95 -4.73
C GLN A 14 10.04 -6.56 -6.08
N GLY A 15 10.56 -5.50 -6.72
CA GLY A 15 10.04 -5.01 -8.00
C GLY A 15 8.73 -4.22 -7.94
N ARG A 16 8.22 -3.93 -6.73
CA ARG A 16 6.99 -3.17 -6.52
C ARG A 16 7.28 -1.85 -5.80
N LEU A 17 6.62 -0.79 -6.23
CA LEU A 17 6.67 0.54 -5.63
C LEU A 17 5.72 0.60 -4.44
N GLY A 18 6.09 1.35 -3.41
CA GLY A 18 5.24 1.57 -2.25
C GLY A 18 5.84 2.57 -1.27
N LEU A 19 5.19 2.70 -0.11
CA LEU A 19 5.59 3.56 0.99
C LEU A 19 6.01 2.68 2.17
N LEU A 20 7.28 2.79 2.57
CA LEU A 20 7.72 2.29 3.87
C LEU A 20 7.28 3.31 4.93
N MET A 21 6.46 2.86 5.87
CA MET A 21 5.94 3.66 6.97
C MET A 21 6.53 3.17 8.29
N VAL A 22 6.86 4.10 9.18
CA VAL A 22 7.32 3.82 10.54
C VAL A 22 6.50 4.65 11.51
N ASN A 23 5.86 4.00 12.47
CA ASN A 23 5.08 4.71 13.50
C ASN A 23 5.94 5.01 14.75
N PRO A 24 5.44 5.80 15.71
CA PRO A 24 6.17 6.14 16.93
C PRO A 24 6.56 4.96 17.81
N HIS A 25 5.85 3.83 17.67
CA HIS A 25 6.15 2.58 18.36
C HIS A 25 7.23 1.75 17.64
N GLN A 26 7.92 2.33 16.65
CA GLN A 26 8.94 1.66 15.82
C GLN A 26 8.40 0.48 15.00
N GLN A 27 7.08 0.37 14.84
CA GLN A 27 6.49 -0.62 13.95
C GLN A 27 6.65 -0.14 12.51
N GLN A 28 7.06 -1.05 11.64
CA GLN A 28 7.31 -0.76 10.23
C GLN A 28 6.35 -1.53 9.34
N PHE A 29 5.81 -0.86 8.33
CA PHE A 29 5.01 -1.51 7.30
C PHE A 29 5.33 -0.96 5.92
N PHE A 30 5.45 -1.85 4.93
CA PHE A 30 5.60 -1.45 3.53
C PHE A 30 4.26 -1.61 2.82
N LEU A 31 3.59 -0.48 2.54
CA LEU A 31 2.32 -0.44 1.84
C LEU A 31 2.54 -0.22 0.35
N PHE A 32 2.07 -1.14 -0.49
CA PHE A 32 2.21 -0.99 -1.93
C PHE A 32 1.43 0.20 -2.47
N ALA A 33 1.96 0.76 -3.55
CA ALA A 33 1.40 1.93 -4.22
C ALA A 33 -0.08 1.78 -4.56
N GLU A 34 -0.50 0.63 -5.11
CA GLU A 34 -1.88 0.43 -5.55
C GLU A 34 -2.86 0.50 -4.36
N SER A 35 -2.53 -0.17 -3.24
CA SER A 35 -3.34 -0.14 -2.03
C SER A 35 -3.32 1.23 -1.36
N LEU A 36 -2.16 1.89 -1.29
CA LEU A 36 -2.05 3.24 -0.74
C LEU A 36 -2.94 4.23 -1.53
N VAL A 37 -2.85 4.22 -2.86
CA VAL A 37 -3.64 5.10 -3.72
C VAL A 37 -5.13 4.84 -3.51
N MET A 38 -5.56 3.57 -3.52
CA MET A 38 -6.96 3.21 -3.27
C MET A 38 -7.46 3.69 -1.90
N MET A 39 -6.66 3.55 -0.85
CA MET A 39 -7.02 4.01 0.49
C MET A 39 -7.20 5.54 0.50
N LEU A 40 -6.25 6.28 -0.08
CA LEU A 40 -6.30 7.74 -0.11
C LEU A 40 -7.43 8.31 -0.99
N GLU A 41 -7.84 7.58 -2.03
CA GLU A 41 -8.96 7.97 -2.91
C GLU A 41 -10.32 7.62 -2.34
N LYS A 42 -10.36 6.64 -1.42
CA LYS A 42 -11.57 6.16 -0.76
C LYS A 42 -11.39 6.21 0.76
N PRO A 43 -11.31 7.42 1.35
CA PRO A 43 -11.21 7.55 2.79
C PRO A 43 -12.40 6.87 3.46
N GLU A 44 -12.18 6.35 4.67
CA GLU A 44 -13.16 5.65 5.51
C GLU A 44 -13.63 4.29 4.96
N GLU A 45 -13.22 3.90 3.75
CA GLU A 45 -13.44 2.54 3.24
C GLU A 45 -12.33 1.58 3.67
N TYR A 46 -12.71 0.34 3.99
CA TYR A 46 -11.76 -0.73 4.22
C TYR A 46 -11.27 -1.31 2.88
N ILE A 47 -9.97 -1.18 2.62
CA ILE A 47 -9.28 -1.69 1.44
C ILE A 47 -8.48 -2.93 1.82
N LEU A 48 -8.63 -4.01 1.04
CA LEU A 48 -7.82 -5.21 1.21
C LEU A 48 -6.37 -4.96 0.74
N VAL A 49 -5.45 -4.84 1.69
CA VAL A 49 -4.02 -4.59 1.44
C VAL A 49 -3.30 -5.88 1.07
N LYS A 50 -3.62 -6.96 1.80
CA LYS A 50 -3.02 -8.27 1.59
C LYS A 50 -4.05 -9.36 1.89
N ARG A 51 -4.20 -10.30 0.95
CA ARG A 51 -4.89 -11.56 1.24
C ARG A 51 -3.96 -12.51 1.99
N ARG A 52 -4.54 -13.31 2.87
CA ARG A 52 -3.92 -14.47 3.47
C ARG A 52 -3.38 -15.37 2.37
N ASP A 53 -2.12 -15.75 2.49
CA ASP A 53 -1.53 -16.80 1.68
C ASP A 53 -1.39 -18.05 2.55
N ARG A 54 -1.95 -19.18 2.10
CA ARG A 54 -1.80 -20.47 2.78
C ARG A 54 -0.38 -21.04 2.65
N LYS A 55 0.49 -20.41 1.84
CA LYS A 55 1.91 -20.71 1.69
C LYS A 55 2.76 -19.55 2.25
N PRO A 56 3.23 -19.63 3.51
CA PRO A 56 3.86 -18.50 4.22
C PRO A 56 5.19 -18.02 3.64
N GLU A 57 5.83 -18.82 2.79
CA GLU A 57 7.14 -18.54 2.19
C GLU A 57 7.13 -17.36 1.19
N LYS A 58 5.95 -16.81 0.88
CA LYS A 58 5.74 -15.65 0.00
C LYS A 58 5.04 -14.48 0.70
N ALA A 59 4.90 -14.51 2.02
CA ALA A 59 4.14 -13.52 2.76
C ALA A 59 4.81 -12.14 2.71
N ILE A 60 4.29 -11.27 1.84
CA ILE A 60 4.56 -9.84 1.84
C ILE A 60 4.26 -9.30 3.25
N ALA A 61 5.17 -8.51 3.81
CA ALA A 61 5.06 -7.92 5.14
C ALA A 61 5.02 -8.93 6.31
N TYR A 62 5.48 -10.18 6.12
CA TYR A 62 5.68 -11.21 7.15
C TYR A 62 4.44 -11.65 7.95
N HIS A 63 3.27 -11.07 7.71
CA HIS A 63 2.02 -11.50 8.34
C HIS A 63 1.34 -12.61 7.54
N GLY A 64 1.00 -13.72 8.18
CA GLY A 64 0.36 -14.84 7.48
C GLY A 64 -1.13 -14.65 7.21
N GLY A 65 -1.83 -13.78 7.96
CA GLY A 65 -3.26 -13.51 7.80
C GLY A 65 -3.59 -12.48 6.72
N ASP A 66 -4.88 -12.13 6.64
CA ASP A 66 -5.36 -10.97 5.88
C ASP A 66 -4.88 -9.67 6.53
N ILE A 67 -4.68 -8.64 5.70
CA ILE A 67 -4.46 -7.27 6.16
C ILE A 67 -5.42 -6.38 5.39
N TRP A 68 -6.21 -5.61 6.14
CA TRP A 68 -7.07 -4.57 5.59
C TRP A 68 -6.53 -3.21 6.05
N GLY A 69 -6.66 -2.19 5.21
CA GLY A 69 -6.24 -0.84 5.50
C GLY A 69 -7.42 0.12 5.36
N ALA A 70 -7.46 1.14 6.19
CA ALA A 70 -8.35 2.28 6.01
C ALA A 70 -7.57 3.58 6.22
N SER A 71 -8.00 4.67 5.60
CA SER A 71 -7.48 6.00 5.89
C SER A 71 -8.59 6.93 6.34
N GLU A 72 -8.32 7.72 7.37
CA GLU A 72 -9.26 8.69 7.93
C GLU A 72 -8.60 10.07 7.93
N ASN A 73 -9.37 11.13 7.66
CA ASN A 73 -8.88 12.50 7.63
C ASN A 73 -9.30 13.24 8.91
N ILE A 74 -8.35 13.58 9.77
CA ILE A 74 -8.60 14.26 11.06
C ILE A 74 -7.86 15.60 11.06
N ALA A 75 -8.62 16.71 10.96
CA ALA A 75 -8.06 18.06 10.85
C ALA A 75 -7.01 18.17 9.73
N GLU A 76 -5.74 18.45 10.06
CA GLU A 76 -4.61 18.55 9.10
C GLU A 76 -3.82 17.24 8.94
N THR A 77 -4.29 16.18 9.58
CA THR A 77 -3.65 14.86 9.56
C THR A 77 -4.52 13.84 8.81
N CYS A 78 -3.86 12.83 8.27
CA CYS A 78 -4.51 11.63 7.77
C CYS A 78 -3.91 10.43 8.51
N LEU A 79 -4.80 9.63 9.09
CA LEU A 79 -4.48 8.42 9.83
C LEU A 79 -4.65 7.22 8.91
N ILE A 80 -3.56 6.52 8.63
CA ILE A 80 -3.57 5.23 7.95
C ILE A 80 -3.60 4.14 9.04
N SER A 81 -4.67 3.35 9.06
CA SER A 81 -4.82 2.22 9.97
C SER A 81 -4.71 0.91 9.19
N LEU A 82 -3.93 -0.03 9.70
CA LEU A 82 -3.77 -1.38 9.18
C LEU A 82 -4.27 -2.39 10.21
N PHE A 83 -5.24 -3.20 9.82
CA PHE A 83 -5.90 -4.21 10.63
C PHE A 83 -5.41 -5.59 10.20
N PHE A 84 -4.84 -6.33 11.15
CA PHE A 84 -4.24 -7.64 10.90
C PHE A 84 -5.18 -8.73 11.39
N GLY A 85 -5.53 -9.66 10.50
CA GLY A 85 -6.35 -10.83 10.82
C GLY A 85 -5.54 -12.02 11.35
N PRO A 86 -6.18 -13.03 11.95
CA PRO A 86 -5.50 -14.24 12.39
C PRO A 86 -4.96 -15.07 11.21
N LEU A 87 -4.08 -16.03 11.49
CA LEU A 87 -3.54 -16.95 10.49
C LEU A 87 -4.60 -17.92 9.94
N LYS A 88 -5.50 -18.37 10.81
CA LYS A 88 -6.44 -19.48 10.52
C LYS A 88 -7.80 -19.01 10.03
N ASP A 89 -8.15 -17.75 10.23
CA ASP A 89 -9.44 -17.17 9.85
C ASP A 89 -9.25 -15.89 9.03
N ASN A 90 -10.30 -15.45 8.35
CA ASN A 90 -10.29 -14.19 7.60
C ASN A 90 -10.79 -13.04 8.48
N LEU A 91 -10.37 -11.82 8.13
CA LEU A 91 -11.07 -10.62 8.61
C LEU A 91 -12.46 -10.57 7.96
N ARG A 92 -13.47 -10.21 8.75
CA ARG A 92 -14.85 -10.10 8.27
C ARG A 92 -15.34 -8.68 8.52
N TYR A 93 -15.90 -8.06 7.50
CA TYR A 93 -16.63 -6.81 7.67
C TYR A 93 -18.05 -7.12 8.12
N ASP A 94 -18.44 -6.58 9.27
CA ASP A 94 -19.81 -6.65 9.74
C ASP A 94 -20.59 -5.45 9.23
N GLN A 95 -21.64 -5.71 8.44
CA GLN A 95 -22.44 -4.65 7.82
C GLN A 95 -23.32 -3.90 8.82
N ASP A 96 -23.69 -4.56 9.93
CA ASP A 96 -24.59 -3.97 10.92
C ASP A 96 -23.85 -3.01 11.86
N SER A 97 -22.65 -3.39 12.31
CA SER A 97 -21.81 -2.52 13.16
C SER A 97 -20.87 -1.60 12.37
N GLY A 98 -20.57 -1.92 11.11
CA GLY A 98 -19.56 -1.21 10.31
C GLY A 98 -18.12 -1.52 10.73
N GLU A 99 -17.91 -2.53 11.57
CA GLU A 99 -16.59 -2.88 12.12
C GLU A 99 -15.95 -4.08 11.42
N LEU A 100 -14.62 -4.15 11.48
CA LEU A 100 -13.88 -5.37 11.15
C LEU A 100 -13.85 -6.32 12.35
N LEU A 101 -14.39 -7.51 12.17
CA LEU A 101 -14.33 -8.62 13.12
C LEU A 101 -13.06 -9.44 12.92
N ASN A 102 -12.63 -10.14 13.98
CA ASN A 102 -11.43 -10.97 14.03
C ASN A 102 -10.12 -10.21 13.83
N VAL A 103 -10.04 -8.93 14.25
CA VAL A 103 -8.79 -8.18 14.28
C VAL A 103 -7.93 -8.65 15.45
N ILE A 104 -6.67 -9.01 15.18
CA ILE A 104 -5.71 -9.43 16.22
C ILE A 104 -4.66 -8.38 16.54
N ASP A 105 -4.38 -7.47 15.60
CA ASP A 105 -3.46 -6.35 15.79
C ASP A 105 -3.90 -5.18 14.90
N THR A 106 -3.61 -3.96 15.37
CA THR A 106 -3.86 -2.73 14.61
C THR A 106 -2.62 -1.85 14.65
N GLN A 107 -2.10 -1.49 13.48
CA GLN A 107 -1.00 -0.54 13.37
C GLN A 107 -1.51 0.77 12.78
N LYS A 108 -1.20 1.87 13.47
CA LYS A 108 -1.65 3.21 13.11
C LYS A 108 -0.46 4.07 12.70
N PHE A 109 -0.62 4.80 11.60
CA PHE A 109 0.38 5.70 11.04
C PHE A 109 -0.26 7.06 10.75
N SER A 110 0.19 8.11 11.47
CA SER A 110 -0.33 9.46 11.32
C SER A 110 0.63 10.34 10.53
N PHE A 111 0.12 10.94 9.45
CA PHE A 111 0.86 11.83 8.56
C PHE A 111 0.13 13.17 8.38
N PRO A 112 0.84 14.29 8.21
CA PRO A 112 0.26 15.50 7.65
C PRO A 112 -0.36 15.22 6.27
N LYS A 113 -1.55 15.78 5.99
CA LYS A 113 -2.24 15.60 4.70
C LYS A 113 -1.38 16.04 3.52
N THR A 114 -0.63 17.14 3.68
CA THR A 114 0.28 17.68 2.66
C THR A 114 1.41 16.71 2.31
N GLU A 115 1.95 16.01 3.31
CA GLU A 115 3.00 15.01 3.11
C GLU A 115 2.46 13.78 2.36
N LEU A 116 1.28 13.27 2.74
CA LEU A 116 0.65 12.17 2.02
C LEU A 116 0.25 12.54 0.58
N ALA A 117 -0.20 13.78 0.35
CA ALA A 117 -0.48 14.27 -0.99
C ALA A 117 0.80 14.28 -1.85
N HIS A 118 1.94 14.70 -1.29
CA HIS A 118 3.22 14.63 -1.98
C HIS A 118 3.68 13.21 -2.26
N PHE A 119 3.48 12.28 -1.32
CA PHE A 119 3.78 10.86 -1.56
C PHE A 119 2.93 10.29 -2.69
N LYS A 120 1.60 10.55 -2.67
CA LYS A 120 0.68 10.10 -3.71
C LYS A 120 1.11 10.64 -5.08
N ALA A 121 1.33 11.95 -5.19
CA ALA A 121 1.74 12.57 -6.45
C ALA A 121 3.05 12.00 -7.01
N SER A 122 4.04 11.76 -6.13
CA SER A 122 5.32 11.15 -6.51
C SER A 122 5.14 9.71 -7.00
N ILE A 123 4.33 8.92 -6.29
CA ILE A 123 4.02 7.53 -6.66
C ILE A 123 3.28 7.49 -8.00
N ASP A 124 2.25 8.31 -8.19
CA ASP A 124 1.48 8.39 -9.44
C ASP A 124 2.38 8.74 -10.63
N GLN A 125 3.31 9.69 -10.45
CA GLN A 125 4.30 10.03 -11.47
C GLN A 125 5.24 8.86 -11.79
N MET A 126 5.77 8.18 -10.78
CA MET A 126 6.67 7.04 -10.96
C MET A 126 5.98 5.85 -11.63
N MET A 127 4.72 5.56 -11.28
CA MET A 127 3.92 4.51 -11.94
C MET A 127 3.71 4.86 -13.42
N LYS A 128 3.30 6.10 -13.72
CA LYS A 128 3.12 6.57 -15.10
C LYS A 128 4.40 6.47 -15.93
N GLN A 129 5.56 6.79 -15.33
CA GLN A 129 6.86 6.65 -16.00
C GLN A 129 7.20 5.18 -16.26
N LYS A 130 6.97 4.28 -15.30
CA LYS A 130 7.17 2.84 -15.48
C LYS A 130 6.31 2.28 -16.63
N ASP A 131 5.04 2.66 -16.69
CA ASP A 131 4.12 2.18 -17.73
C ASP A 131 4.54 2.71 -19.11
N THR A 132 4.91 3.99 -19.18
CA THR A 132 5.40 4.61 -20.42
C THR A 132 6.66 3.91 -20.91
N PHE A 133 7.63 3.66 -20.02
CA PHE A 133 8.87 2.97 -20.38
C PHE A 133 8.62 1.52 -20.81
N SER A 134 7.75 0.80 -20.10
CA SER A 134 7.39 -0.58 -20.44
C SER A 134 6.74 -0.68 -21.82
N ARG A 135 5.87 0.28 -22.16
CA ARG A 135 5.25 0.38 -23.49
C ARG A 135 6.29 0.66 -24.58
N LEU A 136 7.15 1.66 -24.39
CA LEU A 136 8.20 2.00 -25.37
C LEU A 136 9.17 0.84 -25.58
N LEU A 137 9.50 0.09 -24.53
CA LEU A 137 10.35 -1.09 -24.61
C LEU A 137 9.69 -2.21 -25.44
N LEU A 138 8.39 -2.45 -25.23
CA LEU A 138 7.63 -3.42 -26.01
C LEU A 138 7.59 -3.03 -27.50
N GLU A 139 7.31 -1.76 -27.79
CA GLU A 139 7.31 -1.22 -29.16
C GLU A 139 8.68 -1.44 -29.83
N ALA A 140 9.77 -1.10 -29.15
CA ALA A 140 11.14 -1.28 -29.65
C ALA A 140 11.50 -2.76 -29.93
N GLN A 141 10.95 -3.70 -29.16
CA GLN A 141 11.17 -5.15 -29.36
C GLN A 141 10.31 -5.74 -30.49
N THR A 142 9.20 -5.09 -30.85
CA THR A 142 8.27 -5.55 -31.90
C THR A 142 8.56 -4.99 -33.29
N ILE A 143 9.44 -3.99 -33.42
CA ILE A 143 9.91 -3.51 -34.72
C ILE A 143 10.98 -4.50 -35.22
N PRO A 144 10.76 -5.23 -36.34
CA PRO A 144 11.81 -6.02 -36.95
C PRO A 144 12.94 -5.07 -37.33
N GLY A 145 14.17 -5.36 -36.89
CA GLY A 145 15.34 -4.64 -37.37
C GLY A 145 15.35 -4.64 -38.90
N PRO A 146 15.90 -3.59 -39.56
CA PRO A 146 15.99 -3.58 -41.01
C PRO A 146 16.70 -4.86 -41.46
N PHE A 147 16.04 -5.62 -42.34
CA PHE A 147 16.67 -6.71 -43.08
C PHE A 147 17.94 -6.16 -43.75
N THR A 148 19.10 -6.39 -43.14
CA THR A 148 20.37 -6.32 -43.84
C THR A 148 20.48 -7.61 -44.63
N GLY A 149 19.84 -7.63 -45.81
CA GLY A 149 20.07 -8.66 -46.81
C GLY A 149 21.54 -8.62 -47.21
N PHE A 150 22.24 -9.71 -46.94
CA PHE A 150 23.54 -10.03 -47.54
C PHE A 150 23.35 -10.56 -48.95
#